data_AF-X0UAK8-F1
#
_entry.id   AF-X0UAK8-F1
#
_cell.length_a   1.000
_cell.length_b   1.000
_cell.length_c   1.000
_cell.angle_alpha   90.00
_cell.angle_beta   90.00
_cell.angle_gamma   90.00
#
_symmetry.space_group_name_H-M   'P 1'
#
loop_
_entity.id
_entity.type
_entity.pdbx_description
1 polymer ?
#
loop_
_entity_poly.entity_id
_entity_poly.type
_entity_poly.pdbx_seq_one_letter_code
_entity_poly.pdbx_strand_id
1 'polypeptide(L)'
;QKIIQTYIRIAKKGDFRCNEHAGGLLKYISKSEILLEIKKVSKRIVDILNKKFSLYALDFIISNNGNIYLLEANTGPGLDWNLSVKENEIEAKKLIRIIIKEISRRVNLSKNTSEKKAVVGR
;
A
#
# COMPACT_ATOMS: atom_id res chain seq x y z
N GLN A 1 -10.78 -4.58 1.55
CA GLN A 1 -9.47 -3.90 1.42
C GLN A 1 -8.36 -4.89 1.73
N LYS A 2 -7.27 -4.91 0.96
CA LYS A 2 -6.05 -5.66 1.31
C LYS A 2 -4.97 -4.67 1.74
N ILE A 3 -4.56 -4.72 3.00
CA ILE A 3 -3.43 -3.92 3.49
C ILE A 3 -2.14 -4.62 3.02
N ILE A 4 -1.28 -3.89 2.32
CA ILE A 4 -0.05 -4.45 1.74
C ILE A 4 1.14 -4.20 2.68
N GLN A 5 1.36 -2.94 3.03
CA GLN A 5 2.45 -2.47 3.87
C GLN A 5 1.91 -1.53 4.95
N THR A 6 2.59 -1.51 6.09
CA THR A 6 2.33 -0.65 7.24
C THR A 6 3.66 -0.23 7.82
N TYR A 7 3.85 1.07 8.04
CA TYR A 7 5.09 1.62 8.58
C TYR A 7 4.82 2.93 9.30
N ILE A 8 5.74 3.31 10.17
CA ILE A 8 5.81 4.64 10.78
C ILE A 8 7.01 5.38 10.19
N ARG A 9 6.85 6.68 9.95
CA ARG A 9 7.96 7.56 9.60
C ARG A 9 8.21 8.52 10.75
N ILE A 10 9.46 8.65 11.16
CA ILE A 10 9.88 9.43 12.32
C ILE A 10 10.86 10.49 11.83
N ALA A 11 10.57 11.77 12.11
CA ALA A 11 11.47 12.86 11.79
C ALA A 11 12.74 12.78 12.66
N LYS A 12 13.87 13.24 12.12
CA LYS A 12 15.09 13.44 12.92
C LYS A 12 14.88 14.57 13.93
N LYS A 13 15.70 14.57 14.98
CA LYS A 13 15.67 15.63 16.01
C LYS A 13 15.80 17.01 15.37
N GLY A 14 14.87 17.91 15.70
CA GLY A 14 14.86 19.29 15.21
C GLY A 14 14.31 19.49 13.79
N ASP A 15 13.71 18.46 13.18
CA ASP A 15 13.05 18.55 11.88
C ASP A 15 11.58 18.10 11.98
N PHE A 16 10.72 18.62 11.11
CA PHE A 16 9.32 18.19 11.00
C PHE A 16 9.11 17.18 9.87
N ARG A 17 10.07 17.06 8.95
CA ARG A 17 9.96 16.19 7.78
C ARG A 17 10.33 14.77 8.16
N CYS A 18 9.44 13.83 7.85
CA CYS A 18 9.64 12.40 8.12
C CYS A 18 10.19 11.62 6.91
N ASN A 19 10.49 12.28 5.80
CA ASN A 19 10.99 11.62 4.60
C ASN A 19 12.40 11.04 4.83
N GLU A 20 12.63 9.79 4.43
CA GLU A 20 13.94 9.13 4.61
C GLU A 20 15.08 9.90 3.94
N HIS A 21 14.87 10.44 2.74
CA HIS A 21 15.89 11.24 2.04
C HIS A 21 16.26 12.54 2.78
N ALA A 22 15.42 13.04 3.69
CA ALA A 22 15.71 14.20 4.53
C ALA A 22 16.36 13.82 5.88
N GLY A 23 16.64 12.53 6.08
CA GLY A 23 17.17 11.96 7.31
C GLY A 23 16.10 11.46 8.28
N GLY A 24 14.85 11.32 7.85
CA GLY A 24 13.82 10.62 8.60
C GLY A 24 14.09 9.11 8.67
N LEU A 25 13.48 8.44 9.65
CA LEU A 25 13.52 6.98 9.77
C LEU A 25 12.19 6.39 9.31
N LEU A 26 12.23 5.37 8.46
CA LEU A 26 11.09 4.51 8.18
C LEU A 26 11.24 3.21 8.97
N LYS A 27 10.20 2.84 9.69
CA LYS A 27 10.12 1.56 10.40
C LYS A 27 8.85 0.83 10.01
N TYR A 28 9.00 -0.31 9.33
CA TYR A 28 7.88 -1.20 9.07
C TYR A 28 7.33 -1.77 10.38
N ILE A 29 6.01 -1.84 10.47
CA ILE A 29 5.28 -2.36 11.64
C ILE A 29 4.27 -3.42 11.20
N SER A 30 3.89 -4.29 12.12
CA SER A 30 2.89 -5.30 11.83
C SER A 30 1.49 -4.69 11.66
N LYS A 31 0.62 -5.38 10.92
CA LYS A 31 -0.79 -4.97 10.78
C LYS A 31 -1.53 -5.00 12.12
N SER A 32 -1.09 -5.81 13.08
CA SER A 32 -1.65 -5.88 14.44
C SER A 32 -1.39 -4.61 15.24
N GLU A 33 -0.28 -3.91 14.98
CA GLU A 33 0.06 -2.65 15.66
C GLU A 33 -0.79 -1.46 15.18
N ILE A 34 -1.43 -1.57 14.01
CA ILE A 34 -2.31 -0.52 13.50
C ILE A 34 -3.65 -0.53 14.25
N LEU A 35 -4.00 0.63 14.81
CA LEU A 35 -5.29 0.89 15.47
C LEU A 35 -6.47 0.49 14.59
N LEU A 36 -7.50 -0.12 15.22
CA LEU A 36 -8.69 -0.57 14.51
C LEU A 36 -9.40 0.58 13.77
N GLU A 37 -9.44 1.76 14.37
CA GLU A 37 -10.06 2.94 13.77
C GLU A 37 -9.36 3.38 12.46
N ILE A 38 -8.02 3.31 12.39
CA ILE A 38 -7.28 3.58 11.15
C ILE A 38 -7.69 2.58 10.06
N LYS A 39 -7.85 1.29 10.40
CA LYS A 39 -8.30 0.27 9.44
C LYS A 39 -9.72 0.55 8.94
N LYS A 40 -10.62 0.95 9.83
CA LYS A 40 -12.01 1.32 9.47
C LYS A 40 -12.05 2.53 8.54
N VAL A 41 -11.34 3.60 8.88
CA VAL A 41 -11.27 4.82 8.05
C VAL A 41 -10.66 4.49 6.69
N SER A 42 -9.55 3.74 6.67
CA SER A 42 -8.91 3.31 5.43
C SER A 42 -9.85 2.50 4.53
N LYS A 43 -10.63 1.58 5.12
CA LYS A 43 -11.63 0.81 4.38
C LYS A 43 -12.71 1.72 3.80
N ARG A 44 -13.24 2.65 4.59
CA ARG A 44 -14.26 3.61 4.15
C ARG A 44 -13.77 4.46 2.97
N ILE A 45 -12.53 4.95 3.01
CA ILE A 45 -11.93 5.72 1.92
C ILE A 45 -11.84 4.87 0.65
N VAL A 46 -11.33 3.63 0.75
CA VAL A 46 -11.23 2.72 -0.40
C VAL A 46 -12.61 2.40 -0.98
N ASP A 47 -13.61 2.19 -0.13
CA ASP A 47 -14.99 1.92 -0.56
C ASP A 47 -15.60 3.13 -1.29
N ILE A 48 -15.32 4.36 -0.84
CA ILE A 48 -15.77 5.61 -1.50
C ILE A 48 -15.09 5.78 -2.87
N LEU A 49 -13.77 5.56 -2.96
CA LEU A 49 -13.03 5.73 -4.21
C LEU A 49 -13.40 4.67 -5.26
N ASN A 50 -13.81 3.48 -4.81
CA ASN A 50 -14.32 2.38 -5.62
C ASN A 50 -13.44 2.00 -6.85
N LYS A 51 -12.11 2.23 -6.79
CA LYS A 51 -11.20 1.77 -7.84
C LYS A 51 -10.66 0.39 -7.50
N LYS A 52 -11.26 -0.63 -8.13
CA LYS A 52 -11.07 -2.06 -7.85
C LYS A 52 -9.62 -2.56 -7.98
N PHE A 53 -8.76 -1.83 -8.68
CA PHE A 53 -7.41 -2.25 -9.03
C PHE A 53 -6.33 -1.19 -8.77
N SER A 54 -6.64 -0.22 -7.91
CA SER A 54 -5.69 0.83 -7.54
C SER A 54 -4.93 0.47 -6.27
N LEU A 55 -3.70 0.95 -6.19
CA LEU A 55 -2.93 1.00 -4.96
C LEU A 55 -3.17 2.36 -4.30
N TYR A 56 -3.22 2.35 -2.98
CA TYR A 56 -3.41 3.56 -2.19
C TYR A 56 -2.36 3.61 -1.09
N ALA A 57 -1.80 4.79 -0.85
CA ALA A 57 -1.13 5.12 0.41
C ALA A 57 -1.98 6.14 1.16
N LEU A 58 -2.09 5.95 2.46
CA LEU A 58 -2.84 6.82 3.37
C LEU A 58 -1.93 7.12 4.55
N ASP A 59 -1.55 8.38 4.68
CA ASP A 59 -0.68 8.84 5.74
C ASP A 59 -1.54 9.43 6.86
N PHE A 60 -1.36 8.90 8.06
CA PHE A 60 -2.08 9.34 9.25
C PHE A 60 -1.11 9.94 10.26
N ILE A 61 -1.58 10.94 11.00
CA ILE A 61 -0.95 11.43 12.22
C ILE A 61 -1.87 11.11 13.40
N ILE A 62 -1.28 10.67 14.50
CA ILE A 62 -1.97 10.47 15.78
C ILE A 62 -1.41 11.51 16.74
N SER A 63 -2.27 12.36 17.29
CA SER A 63 -1.86 13.33 18.31
C SER A 63 -1.64 12.66 19.66
N ASN A 64 -1.00 13.38 20.59
CA ASN A 64 -0.68 12.87 21.93
C ASN A 64 -1.91 12.46 22.77
N ASN A 65 -3.10 12.99 22.45
CA ASN A 65 -4.37 12.59 23.06
C ASN A 65 -5.09 11.47 22.29
N GLY A 66 -4.44 10.86 21.29
CA GLY A 66 -4.97 9.71 20.54
C GLY A 66 -5.89 10.06 19.37
N ASN A 67 -6.11 11.35 19.06
CA ASN A 67 -6.92 11.70 17.89
C ASN A 67 -6.19 11.36 16.59
N ILE A 68 -6.93 10.77 15.65
CA ILE A 68 -6.42 10.29 14.37
C ILE A 68 -6.78 11.30 13.27
N TYR A 69 -5.80 11.72 12.49
CA TYR A 69 -5.98 12.63 11.36
C TYR A 69 -5.40 12.01 10.09
N LEU A 70 -6.16 12.03 8.99
CA LEU A 70 -5.64 11.73 7.67
C LEU A 70 -4.90 12.97 7.16
N LEU A 71 -3.60 12.84 6.90
CA LEU A 71 -2.76 13.93 6.42
C LEU A 71 -2.66 13.95 4.89
N GLU A 72 -2.44 12.78 4.28
CA GLU A 72 -2.26 12.65 2.84
C GLU A 72 -2.86 11.33 2.34
N ALA A 73 -3.42 11.35 1.13
CA ALA A 73 -3.91 10.15 0.46
C ALA A 73 -3.45 10.16 -1.01
N ASN A 74 -2.78 9.09 -1.43
CA ASN A 74 -2.24 8.94 -2.78
C ASN A 74 -2.82 7.72 -3.49
N THR A 75 -3.28 7.89 -4.75
CA THR A 75 -3.80 6.81 -5.60
C THR A 75 -2.73 6.19 -6.52
N GLY A 76 -1.48 6.63 -6.39
CA GLY A 76 -0.32 6.12 -7.11
C GLY A 76 0.92 6.15 -6.21
N PRO A 77 0.93 5.37 -5.12
CA PRO A 77 2.03 5.40 -4.18
C PRO A 77 3.33 4.91 -4.84
N GLY A 78 4.44 5.56 -4.49
CA GLY A 78 5.78 5.14 -4.89
C GLY A 78 6.18 3.81 -4.26
N LEU A 79 7.21 3.20 -4.84
CA LEU A 79 7.91 2.05 -4.28
C LEU A 79 9.19 2.55 -3.62
N ASP A 80 9.42 2.21 -2.35
CA ASP A 80 10.73 2.43 -1.77
C ASP A 80 11.72 1.41 -2.33
N TRP A 81 12.80 1.88 -2.95
CA TRP A 81 13.86 1.06 -3.54
C TRP A 81 15.23 1.40 -2.98
N ASN A 82 15.30 1.81 -1.72
CA ASN A 82 16.57 2.00 -1.05
C ASN A 82 17.18 0.64 -0.65
N LEU A 83 18.03 0.10 -1.52
CA LEU A 83 18.68 -1.20 -1.31
C LEU A 83 19.72 -1.20 -0.18
N SER A 84 20.10 -0.04 0.37
CA SER A 84 20.96 0.00 1.55
C SER A 84 20.22 -0.41 2.83
N VAL A 85 18.89 -0.44 2.79
CA VAL A 85 18.02 -0.88 3.90
C VAL A 85 17.40 -2.21 3.50
N LYS A 86 17.75 -3.28 4.24
CA LYS A 86 17.37 -4.64 3.86
C LYS A 86 15.85 -4.85 3.91
N GLU A 87 15.20 -4.21 4.86
CA GLU A 87 13.75 -4.24 5.05
C GLU A 87 13.02 -3.63 3.85
N ASN A 88 13.51 -2.50 3.31
CA ASN A 88 12.94 -1.85 2.14
C ASN A 88 12.99 -2.80 0.93
N GLU A 89 14.13 -3.48 0.72
CA GLU A 89 14.27 -4.48 -0.35
C GLU A 89 13.24 -5.62 -0.20
N ILE A 90 13.05 -6.14 1.01
CA ILE A 90 12.10 -7.23 1.29
C ILE A 90 10.68 -6.78 1.00
N GLU A 91 10.28 -5.62 1.51
CA GLU A 91 8.93 -5.08 1.37
C GLU A 91 8.62 -4.69 -0.07
N ALA A 92 9.58 -4.10 -0.78
CA ALA A 92 9.46 -3.80 -2.19
C ALA A 92 9.24 -5.07 -3.03
N LYS A 93 10.04 -6.13 -2.78
CA LYS A 93 9.87 -7.43 -3.42
C LYS A 93 8.50 -8.07 -3.11
N LYS A 94 7.95 -7.88 -1.91
CA LYS A 94 6.59 -8.34 -1.57
C LYS A 94 5.53 -7.64 -2.44
N LEU A 95 5.62 -6.32 -2.57
CA LEU A 95 4.69 -5.56 -3.43
C LEU A 95 4.81 -5.98 -4.89
N ILE A 96 6.02 -6.09 -5.44
CA ILE A 96 6.27 -6.56 -6.81
C ILE A 96 5.61 -7.92 -7.06
N ARG A 97 5.81 -8.89 -6.15
CA ARG A 97 5.19 -10.22 -6.29
C ARG A 97 3.67 -10.17 -6.29
N ILE A 98 3.05 -9.29 -5.50
CA ILE A 98 1.59 -9.11 -5.49
C ILE A 98 1.10 -8.54 -6.82
N ILE A 99 1.81 -7.56 -7.37
CA ILE A 99 1.51 -6.96 -8.68
C ILE A 99 1.64 -8.02 -9.79
N ILE A 100 2.75 -8.74 -9.84
CA ILE A 100 2.99 -9.80 -10.84
C ILE A 100 1.90 -10.87 -10.76
N LYS A 101 1.56 -11.34 -9.55
CA LYS A 101 0.50 -12.35 -9.36
C LYS A 101 -0.84 -11.87 -9.91
N GLU A 102 -1.17 -10.59 -9.71
CA GLU A 102 -2.40 -10.01 -10.22
C GLU A 102 -2.39 -9.86 -11.75
N ILE A 103 -1.26 -9.45 -12.34
CA ILE A 103 -1.10 -9.39 -13.81
C ILE A 103 -1.26 -10.79 -14.41
N SER A 104 -0.52 -11.79 -13.91
CA SER A 104 -0.60 -13.17 -14.41
C SER A 104 -2.02 -13.74 -14.32
N ARG A 105 -2.73 -13.47 -13.22
CA ARG A 105 -4.13 -13.87 -13.05
C ARG A 105 -5.03 -13.30 -14.15
N ARG A 106 -4.86 -12.01 -14.50
CA ARG A 106 -5.68 -11.36 -15.55
C ARG A 106 -5.36 -11.87 -16.94
N VAL A 107 -4.08 -12.06 -17.25
CA VAL A 107 -3.65 -12.63 -18.54
C VAL A 107 -4.24 -14.02 -18.73
N ASN A 108 -4.20 -14.88 -17.70
CA ASN A 108 -4.74 -16.23 -17.79
C ASN A 108 -6.28 -16.25 -17.89
N LEU A 109 -6.99 -15.37 -17.19
CA LEU A 109 -8.44 -15.22 -17.34
C LEU A 109 -8.84 -14.78 -18.75
N SER A 110 -8.06 -13.89 -19.37
CA SER A 110 -8.28 -13.47 -20.75
C SER A 110 -8.20 -14.65 -21.71
N LYS A 111 -7.15 -15.49 -21.60
CA LYS A 111 -6.95 -16.68 -22.44
C LYS A 111 -8.13 -17.65 -22.39
N ASN A 112 -8.58 -17.97 -21.17
CA ASN A 112 -9.72 -18.88 -20.97
C ASN A 112 -11.03 -18.31 -21.54
N THR A 113 -11.20 -16.99 -21.55
CA THR A 113 -12.39 -16.33 -22.11
C THR A 113 -12.36 -16.34 -23.64
N SER A 114 -11.19 -16.14 -24.26
CA SER A 114 -11.01 -16.26 -25.71
C SER A 114 -11.22 -17.69 -26.21
N GLU A 115 -10.73 -18.69 -25.48
CA GLU A 115 -10.93 -20.12 -25.83
C GLU A 115 -12.42 -20.52 -25.74
N LYS A 116 -13.13 -20.09 -24.69
CA LYS A 116 -14.58 -20.35 -24.57
C LYS A 116 -15.40 -19.69 -25.68
N LYS A 117 -15.05 -18.48 -26.12
CA LYS A 117 -15.72 -17.83 -27.27
C LYS A 117 -15.47 -18.57 -28.59
N ALA A 118 -14.27 -19.13 -28.78
CA ALA A 118 -13.94 -19.91 -29.98
C ALA A 118 -14.70 -21.26 -30.05
N VAL A 119 -15.08 -21.83 -28.92
CA VAL A 119 -15.83 -23.10 -28.84
C VAL A 119 -17.34 -22.90 -29.03
N VAL A 120 -17.91 -21.78 -28.55
CA VAL A 120 -19.36 -21.50 -28.64
C VAL A 120 -19.76 -20.89 -30.02
N GLY A 121 -18.80 -20.38 -30.77
CA GLY A 121 -19.01 -19.84 -32.13
C GLY A 121 -18.87 -20.87 -33.27
N ARG A 122 -18.88 -22.18 -32.97
CA ARG A 122 -18.88 -23.27 -33.94
C ARG A 122 -20.19 -24.04 -33.88
#